data_AF-A0A1B6F0U8-F1
#
_entry.id   AF-A0A1B6F0U8-F1
#
_cell.length_a   1.000
_cell.length_b   1.000
_cell.length_c   1.000
_cell.angle_alpha   90.00
_cell.angle_beta   90.00
_cell.angle_gamma   90.00
#
_symmetry.space_group_name_H-M   'P 1'
#
loop_
_entity.id
_entity.type
_entity.pdbx_description
1 polymer ?
#
loop_
_entity_poly.entity_id
_entity_poly.type
_entity_poly.pdbx_seq_one_letter_code
_entity_poly.pdbx_strand_id
1 'polypeptide(L)'
;ECDFVAKCECDKTLSIADIFLRAQFIRGLRDNWLREHILQSNLSSFDEILTKAIALEASKTESKQLAQSQNNSSNPSSFSHNDTSYTNKVSSSSSHISRSRSKSNHRSNSFRPRPTP
;
A
#
# COMPACT_ATOMS: atom_id res chain seq x y z
N GLU A 1 27.16 3.63 -35.98
CA GLU A 1 26.39 3.33 -34.75
C GLU A 1 26.53 1.85 -34.41
N CYS A 2 26.53 1.52 -33.12
CA CYS A 2 26.45 0.13 -32.66
C CYS A 2 25.05 -0.10 -32.11
N ASP A 3 24.33 -1.11 -32.61
CA ASP A 3 22.93 -1.36 -32.22
C ASP A 3 22.77 -2.17 -30.93
N PHE A 4 23.89 -2.60 -30.30
CA PHE A 4 23.94 -3.34 -29.03
C PHE A 4 22.82 -4.39 -28.88
N VAL A 5 22.76 -5.34 -29.83
CA VAL A 5 21.79 -6.43 -29.84
C VAL A 5 22.44 -7.77 -29.47
N ALA A 6 21.70 -8.61 -28.74
CA ALA A 6 22.07 -9.99 -28.43
C ALA A 6 21.12 -10.95 -29.14
N LYS A 7 21.66 -12.04 -29.72
CA LYS A 7 20.86 -13.10 -30.34
C LYS A 7 20.66 -14.24 -29.34
N CYS A 8 19.41 -14.60 -29.09
CA CYS A 8 19.02 -15.79 -28.32
C CYS A 8 19.16 -17.05 -29.20
N GLU A 9 19.41 -18.21 -28.58
CA GLU A 9 19.29 -19.53 -29.23
C GLU A 9 17.88 -19.78 -29.79
N CYS A 10 16.90 -19.05 -29.28
CA CYS A 10 15.50 -19.05 -29.70
C CYS A 10 15.20 -18.14 -30.90
N ASP A 11 16.22 -17.73 -31.68
CA ASP A 11 16.17 -16.80 -32.82
C ASP A 11 15.56 -15.42 -32.52
N LYS A 12 15.36 -15.09 -31.24
CA LYS A 12 14.93 -13.76 -30.81
C LYS A 12 16.13 -12.83 -30.71
N THR A 13 15.98 -11.63 -31.28
CA THR A 13 16.94 -10.54 -31.10
C THR A 13 16.50 -9.69 -29.92
N LEU A 14 17.39 -9.50 -28.96
CA LEU A 14 17.14 -8.71 -27.75
C LEU A 14 18.00 -7.45 -27.79
N SER A 15 17.41 -6.31 -27.42
CA SER A 15 18.16 -5.08 -27.20
C SER A 15 18.84 -5.14 -25.83
N ILE A 16 20.17 -5.03 -25.81
CA ILE A 16 20.93 -5.01 -24.54
C ILE A 16 20.56 -3.76 -23.74
N ALA A 17 20.30 -2.63 -24.43
CA ALA A 17 19.85 -1.40 -23.81
C ALA A 17 18.51 -1.60 -23.08
N ASP A 18 17.55 -2.28 -23.72
CA ASP A 18 16.24 -2.57 -23.11
C ASP A 18 16.38 -3.42 -21.84
N ILE A 19 17.17 -4.50 -21.89
CA ILE A 19 17.44 -5.36 -20.73
C ILE A 19 18.04 -4.55 -19.58
N PHE A 20 19.05 -3.74 -19.87
CA PHE A 20 19.74 -2.93 -18.87
C PHE A 20 18.82 -1.87 -18.26
N LEU A 21 18.05 -1.14 -19.09
CA LEU A 21 17.11 -0.13 -18.64
C LEU A 21 16.03 -0.72 -17.74
N ARG A 22 15.44 -1.87 -18.12
CA ARG A 22 14.45 -2.57 -17.27
C ARG A 22 15.05 -2.93 -15.91
N ALA A 23 16.23 -3.52 -15.92
CA ALA A 23 16.96 -3.92 -14.74
C ALA A 23 17.26 -2.72 -13.80
N GLN A 24 17.78 -1.62 -14.35
CA GLN A 24 18.12 -0.44 -13.55
C GLN A 24 16.88 0.31 -13.05
N PHE A 25 15.87 0.45 -13.91
CA PHE A 25 14.64 1.12 -13.55
C PHE A 25 13.94 0.44 -12.37
N ILE A 26 13.70 -0.88 -12.45
CA ILE A 26 13.05 -1.64 -11.37
C ILE A 26 13.84 -1.55 -10.05
N ARG A 27 15.18 -1.64 -10.11
CA ARG A 27 16.04 -1.50 -8.92
C ARG A 27 16.01 -0.08 -8.34
N GLY A 28 15.91 0.93 -9.20
CA GLY A 28 15.86 2.34 -8.82
C GLY A 28 14.52 2.81 -8.24
N LEU A 29 13.46 1.99 -8.32
CA LEU A 29 12.16 2.34 -7.74
C LEU A 29 12.22 2.35 -6.21
N ARG A 30 11.94 3.53 -5.64
CA ARG A 30 11.85 3.73 -4.19
C ARG A 30 10.60 3.10 -3.58
N ASP A 31 9.49 3.10 -4.31
CA ASP A 31 8.22 2.58 -3.82
C ASP A 31 8.13 1.06 -3.98
N ASN A 32 8.11 0.34 -2.85
CA ASN A 32 8.02 -1.12 -2.82
C ASN A 32 6.72 -1.64 -3.45
N TRP A 33 5.60 -0.93 -3.27
CA TRP A 33 4.30 -1.33 -3.81
C TRP A 33 4.30 -1.23 -5.34
N LEU A 34 4.86 -0.14 -5.87
CA LEU A 34 4.99 0.05 -7.32
C LEU A 34 5.92 -1.01 -7.92
N ARG A 35 7.06 -1.27 -7.27
CA ARG A 35 8.02 -2.29 -7.70
C ARG A 35 7.38 -3.68 -7.70
N GLU A 36 6.62 -4.04 -6.67
CA GLU A 36 5.90 -5.31 -6.60
C GLU A 36 4.88 -5.45 -7.74
N HIS A 37 4.07 -4.41 -7.99
CA HIS A 37 3.10 -4.45 -9.08
C HIS A 37 3.72 -4.59 -10.48
N ILE A 38 4.91 -4.02 -10.67
CA ILE A 38 5.68 -4.18 -11.92
C ILE A 38 6.25 -5.60 -12.01
N LEU A 39 6.81 -6.15 -10.92
CA LEU A 39 7.37 -7.49 -10.90
C LEU A 39 6.32 -8.59 -11.09
N GLN A 40 5.10 -8.38 -10.62
CA GLN A 40 3.97 -9.29 -10.83
C GLN A 40 3.37 -9.18 -12.24
N SER A 41 3.85 -8.26 -13.07
CA SER A 41 3.31 -8.03 -14.40
C SER A 41 4.10 -8.73 -15.49
N ASN A 42 3.39 -9.28 -16.48
CA ASN A 42 3.98 -9.98 -17.62
C ASN A 42 4.44 -9.00 -18.71
N LEU A 43 5.18 -7.96 -18.33
CA LEU A 43 5.67 -6.94 -19.25
C LEU A 43 7.07 -7.27 -19.76
N SER A 44 7.25 -7.13 -21.07
CA SER A 44 8.41 -7.65 -21.79
C SER A 44 9.38 -6.57 -22.26
N SER A 45 8.92 -5.33 -22.44
CA SER A 45 9.75 -4.21 -22.87
C SER A 45 9.92 -3.15 -21.78
N PHE A 46 10.96 -2.34 -21.88
CA PHE A 46 11.17 -1.20 -20.99
C PHE A 46 10.02 -0.20 -21.09
N ASP A 47 9.57 0.10 -22.31
CA ASP A 47 8.52 1.09 -22.56
C ASP A 47 7.18 0.70 -21.94
N GLU A 48 6.82 -0.58 -22.01
CA GLU A 48 5.66 -1.13 -21.30
C GLU A 48 5.77 -0.92 -19.78
N ILE A 49 6.94 -1.25 -19.21
CA ILE A 49 7.19 -1.11 -17.78
C ILE A 49 7.12 0.35 -17.35
N LEU A 50 7.72 1.25 -18.12
CA LEU A 50 7.70 2.68 -17.88
C LEU A 50 6.27 3.23 -17.92
N THR A 51 5.52 2.91 -18.96
CA THR A 51 4.13 3.33 -19.15
C THR A 51 3.26 2.86 -17.99
N LYS A 52 3.40 1.59 -17.59
CA LYS A 52 2.66 1.06 -16.43
C LYS A 52 3.06 1.75 -15.13
N ALA A 53 4.34 2.01 -14.90
CA ALA A 53 4.80 2.69 -13.70
C ALA A 53 4.21 4.10 -13.59
N ILE A 54 4.21 4.85 -14.69
CA ILE A 54 3.61 6.19 -14.76
C ILE A 54 2.10 6.13 -14.45
N ALA A 55 1.38 5.20 -15.08
CA ALA A 55 -0.06 5.05 -14.87
C ALA A 55 -0.41 4.71 -13.40
N LEU A 56 0.35 3.81 -12.77
CA LEU A 56 0.15 3.44 -11.37
C LEU A 56 0.44 4.61 -10.42
N GLU A 57 1.52 5.37 -10.66
CA GLU A 57 1.87 6.52 -9.84
C GLU A 57 0.85 7.67 -9.99
N ALA A 58 0.39 7.92 -11.22
CA ALA A 58 -0.67 8.89 -11.51
C ALA A 58 -1.97 8.51 -10.79
N SER A 59 -2.41 7.26 -10.93
CA SER A 59 -3.63 6.76 -10.29
C SER A 59 -3.55 6.81 -8.76
N LYS A 60 -2.38 6.50 -8.19
CA LYS A 60 -2.13 6.60 -6.74
C LYS A 60 -2.19 8.05 -6.26
N THR A 61 -1.62 8.98 -7.03
CA THR A 61 -1.64 10.41 -6.70
C THR A 61 -3.05 10.98 -6.77
N GLU A 62 -3.79 10.66 -7.82
CA GLU A 62 -5.18 11.07 -8.01
C GLU A 62 -6.07 10.52 -6.89
N SER A 63 -5.97 9.22 -6.57
CA SER A 63 -6.73 8.60 -5.48
C SER A 63 -6.47 9.26 -4.13
N LYS A 64 -5.21 9.66 -3.87
CA LYS A 64 -4.83 10.38 -2.65
C LYS A 64 -5.45 11.78 -2.61
N GLN A 65 -5.47 12.51 -3.72
CA GLN A 65 -6.09 13.84 -3.81
C GLN A 65 -7.61 13.78 -3.60
N LEU A 66 -8.28 12.79 -4.20
CA LEU A 66 -9.72 12.57 -4.02
C LEU A 66 -10.06 12.26 -2.56
N ALA A 67 -9.30 11.38 -1.90
CA ALA A 67 -9.49 11.05 -0.49
C ALA A 67 -9.26 12.26 0.44
N GLN A 68 -8.30 13.14 0.12
CA GLN A 68 -8.06 14.36 0.88
C GLN A 68 -9.17 15.40 0.68
N SER A 69 -9.69 15.51 -0.54
CA SER A 69 -10.78 16.46 -0.86
C SER A 69 -12.07 16.13 -0.12
N GLN A 70 -12.36 14.84 0.11
CA GLN A 70 -13.52 14.42 0.91
C GLN A 70 -13.40 14.81 2.39
N ASN A 71 -12.21 14.74 2.98
CA ASN A 71 -12.00 15.09 4.39
C ASN A 71 -12.08 16.60 4.68
N ASN A 72 -11.82 17.46 3.68
CA ASN A 72 -11.93 18.92 3.84
C ASN A 72 -13.35 19.45 3.57
N SER A 73 -14.27 18.62 3.07
CA SER A 73 -15.66 19.02 2.78
C SER A 73 -16.63 18.77 3.93
N SER A 74 -16.17 18.20 5.06
CA SER A 74 -16.98 18.02 6.27
C SER A 74 -16.68 19.12 7.31
N ASN A 75 -17.01 20.36 6.99
CA ASN A 75 -17.47 21.29 8.02
C ASN A 75 -19.00 21.17 8.05
N PRO A 76 -19.60 20.31 8.89
CA PRO A 76 -20.98 20.49 9.23
C PRO A 76 -21.03 21.80 10.03
N SER A 77 -21.51 22.88 9.41
CA SER A 77 -22.05 23.99 10.16
C SER A 77 -22.97 23.42 11.24
N SER A 78 -22.64 23.69 12.49
CA SER A 78 -23.39 23.26 13.66
C SER A 78 -24.81 23.82 13.60
N PHE A 79 -25.72 23.10 12.96
CA PHE A 79 -27.15 23.33 13.09
C PHE A 79 -27.58 22.67 14.40
N SER A 80 -27.58 23.47 15.47
CA SER A 80 -28.23 23.13 16.73
C SER A 80 -29.75 23.10 16.47
N HIS A 81 -30.27 21.91 16.12
CA HIS A 81 -31.70 21.65 16.18
C HIS A 81 -32.05 21.24 17.62
N ASN A 82 -32.51 22.22 18.40
CA ASN A 82 -33.30 21.97 19.60
C ASN A 82 -34.72 21.59 19.15
N ASP A 83 -34.97 20.31 18.88
CA ASP A 83 -36.33 19.81 18.68
C ASP A 83 -36.64 18.66 19.65
N THR A 84 -37.11 19.10 20.81
CA THR A 84 -38.18 18.56 21.66
C THR A 84 -38.76 17.19 21.26
N SER A 85 -38.51 16.22 22.14
CA SER A 85 -39.25 14.99 22.46
C SER A 85 -40.48 14.59 21.61
N TYR A 86 -40.36 13.49 20.88
CA TYR A 86 -41.44 12.49 20.75
C TYR A 86 -40.87 11.08 20.90
N THR A 87 -41.52 10.32 21.77
CA THR A 87 -41.22 8.96 22.18
C THR A 87 -41.40 7.97 21.04
N ASN A 88 -40.45 7.05 20.85
CA ASN A 88 -40.74 5.66 20.51
C ASN A 88 -39.54 4.77 20.86
N LYS A 89 -39.65 4.09 22.00
CA LYS A 89 -38.71 3.05 22.43
C LYS A 89 -39.01 1.79 21.63
N VAL A 90 -38.16 1.45 20.67
CA VAL A 90 -38.06 0.10 20.11
C VAL A 90 -36.77 -0.53 20.60
N SER A 91 -36.92 -1.36 21.62
CA SER A 91 -35.85 -2.20 22.17
C SER A 91 -35.61 -3.37 21.22
N SER A 92 -34.49 -3.33 20.49
CA SER A 92 -33.87 -4.53 19.92
C SER A 92 -32.39 -4.55 20.29
N SER A 93 -32.12 -5.41 21.28
CA SER A 93 -30.80 -5.82 21.72
C SER A 93 -29.95 -6.27 20.53
N SER A 94 -28.91 -5.50 20.19
CA SER A 94 -27.75 -6.02 19.48
C SER A 94 -26.48 -5.60 20.22
N SER A 95 -25.82 -6.61 20.75
CA SER A 95 -24.70 -6.57 21.65
C SER A 95 -23.48 -5.93 20.98
N HIS A 96 -23.03 -4.79 21.49
CA HIS A 96 -21.70 -4.28 21.16
C HIS A 96 -20.65 -5.23 21.73
N ILE A 97 -20.05 -6.04 20.85
CA ILE A 97 -18.83 -6.80 21.14
C ILE A 97 -17.71 -5.79 21.37
N SER A 98 -17.44 -5.49 22.63
CA SER A 98 -16.22 -4.83 23.07
C SER A 98 -15.07 -5.84 22.93
N ARG A 99 -14.33 -5.75 21.82
CA ARG A 99 -13.04 -6.44 21.67
C ARG A 99 -12.05 -5.86 22.69
N SER A 100 -12.02 -6.44 23.88
CA SER A 100 -10.94 -6.24 24.85
C SER A 100 -9.65 -6.85 24.27
N ARG A 101 -8.75 -5.98 23.80
CA ARG A 101 -7.37 -6.38 23.50
C ARG A 101 -6.67 -6.64 24.83
N SER A 102 -6.55 -7.91 25.20
CA SER A 102 -5.67 -8.35 26.29
C SER A 102 -4.25 -7.88 26.02
N LYS A 103 -3.78 -6.86 26.76
CA LYS A 103 -2.35 -6.51 26.85
C LYS A 103 -1.64 -7.65 27.58
N SER A 104 -0.84 -8.42 26.87
CA SER A 104 0.09 -9.38 27.47
C SER A 104 1.15 -8.63 28.27
N ASN A 105 1.01 -8.64 29.60
CA ASN A 105 2.07 -8.20 30.51
C ASN A 105 3.20 -9.24 30.50
N HIS A 106 4.23 -9.03 29.69
CA HIS A 106 5.50 -9.74 29.86
C HIS A 106 6.17 -9.23 31.13
N ARG A 107 5.92 -9.94 32.24
CA ARG A 107 6.77 -9.87 33.45
C ARG A 107 8.14 -10.46 33.10
N SER A 108 9.13 -9.60 32.94
CA SER A 108 10.54 -9.97 32.92
C SER A 108 10.95 -10.49 34.29
N ASN A 109 11.03 -11.82 34.44
CA ASN A 109 11.54 -12.45 35.65
C ASN A 109 13.08 -12.42 35.61
N SER A 110 13.71 -11.63 36.47
CA SER A 110 15.16 -11.65 36.65
C SER A 110 15.58 -12.96 37.32
N PHE A 111 16.28 -13.82 36.60
CA PHE A 111 17.01 -14.93 37.20
C PHE A 111 18.24 -14.37 37.92
N ARG A 112 18.24 -14.43 39.26
CA ARG A 112 19.46 -14.42 40.06
C ARG A 112 19.93 -15.86 40.24
N PRO A 113 21.16 -16.24 39.87
CA PRO A 113 21.70 -17.54 40.24
C PRO A 113 22.07 -17.57 41.73
N ARG A 114 21.72 -18.69 42.38
CA ARG A 114 22.05 -19.01 43.78
C ARG A 114 23.44 -19.68 43.82
N PRO A 115 24.36 -19.28 44.70
CA PRO A 115 25.60 -20.03 44.92
C PRO A 115 25.33 -21.23 45.83
N THR A 116 25.91 -22.38 45.50
CA THR A 116 25.97 -23.57 46.35
C THR A 116 27.37 -23.75 46.94
N PRO A 117 27.50 -24.41 48.10
CA PRO A 117 28.73 -24.49 48.90
C PRO A 117 29.87 -25.27 48.22
#